data_AF-A0A6B0HEY7-F1
#
_entry.id   AF-A0A6B0HEY7-F1
#
_cell.length_a   1.000
_cell.length_b   1.000
_cell.length_c   1.000
_cell.angle_alpha   90.00
_cell.angle_beta   90.00
_cell.angle_gamma   90.00
#
_symmetry.space_group_name_H-M   'P 1'
#
loop_
_entity.id
_entity.type
_entity.pdbx_description
1 polymer ?
#
loop_
_entity_poly.entity_id
_entity_poly.type
_entity_poly.pdbx_seq_one_letter_code
_entity_poly.pdbx_strand_id
1 'polypeptide(L)' 'MFEARRVLQVGRNLLVYAAGVGLLVIGALGLADAIAVSTAVSIPLFVVGLVLVLIVHEYFGGPV' A
#
# COMPACT_ATOMS: atom_id res chain seq x y z
N MET A 1 11.96 -2.02 26.73
CA MET A 1 10.56 -1.73 26.31
C MET A 1 10.45 -0.74 25.15
N PHE A 2 11.36 0.23 25.00
CA PHE A 2 11.36 1.21 23.91
C PHE A 2 11.62 0.59 22.52
N GLU A 3 12.58 -0.33 22.42
CA GLU A 3 12.90 -1.00 21.14
C GLU A 3 11.78 -1.90 20.63
N ALA A 4 11.16 -2.69 21.51
CA ALA A 4 10.06 -3.58 21.11
C ALA A 4 8.86 -2.81 20.54
N ARG A 5 8.52 -1.64 21.11
CA ARG A 5 7.47 -0.76 20.56
C ARG A 5 7.87 -0.18 19.21
N ARG A 6 9.13 0.21 19.04
CA ARG A 6 9.66 0.74 17.77
C ARG A 6 9.62 -0.32 16.67
N VAL A 7 10.06 -1.55 16.98
CA VAL A 7 10.02 -2.69 16.04
C VAL A 7 8.59 -3.02 15.64
N LEU A 8 7.66 -3.03 16.60
CA LEU A 8 6.25 -3.28 16.30
C LEU A 8 5.62 -2.18 15.43
N GLN A 9 5.97 -0.92 15.69
CA GLN A 9 5.49 0.22 14.90
C GLN A 9 6.01 0.15 13.46
N VAL A 10 7.31 -0.09 13.28
CA VAL A 10 7.94 -0.24 11.96
C VAL A 10 7.34 -1.44 11.22
N GLY A 11 7.18 -2.58 11.90
CA GLY A 11 6.56 -3.77 11.31
C GLY A 11 5.14 -3.52 10.82
N ARG A 12 4.32 -2.82 11.62
CA ARG A 12 2.96 -2.42 11.21
C ARG A 12 3.00 -1.48 10.00
N ASN A 13 3.84 -0.46 10.03
CA ASN A 13 3.93 0.51 8.93
C ASN A 13 4.36 -0.16 7.62
N LEU A 14 5.34 -1.07 7.68
CA LEU A 14 5.79 -1.89 6.56
C LEU A 14 4.67 -2.78 6.00
N LEU A 15 3.88 -3.42 6.84
CA LEU A 15 2.77 -4.27 6.39
C LEU A 15 1.69 -3.46 5.65
N VAL A 16 1.31 -2.30 6.18
CA VAL A 16 0.33 -1.41 5.54
C VAL A 16 0.89 -0.86 4.23
N TYR A 17 2.16 -0.48 4.22
CA TYR A 17 2.84 -0.01 3.01
C TYR A 17 2.90 -1.08 1.93
N ALA A 18 3.31 -2.31 2.28
CA ALA A 18 3.37 -3.43 1.37
C ALA A 18 2.00 -3.78 0.79
N ALA A 19 0.94 -3.72 1.59
CA ALA A 19 -0.43 -3.88 1.12
C ALA A 19 -0.81 -2.77 0.12
N GLY A 20 -0.52 -1.51 0.43
CA GLY A 20 -0.75 -0.38 -0.47
C GLY A 20 -0.02 -0.51 -1.80
N VAL A 21 1.26 -0.87 -1.76
CA VAL A 21 2.09 -1.12 -2.95
C VAL A 21 1.55 -2.31 -3.74
N GLY A 22 1.14 -3.41 -3.09
CA GLY A 22 0.55 -4.56 -3.76
C GLY A 22 -0.73 -4.20 -4.52
N LEU A 23 -1.62 -3.43 -3.90
CA LEU A 23 -2.83 -2.93 -4.55
C LEU A 23 -2.51 -2.01 -5.74
N LEU A 24 -1.52 -1.12 -5.59
CA LEU A 24 -1.03 -0.27 -6.68
C LEU A 24 -0.51 -1.09 -7.86
N VAL A 25 0.31 -2.10 -7.59
CA VAL A 25 0.87 -2.98 -8.64
C VAL A 25 -0.26 -3.70 -9.37
N ILE A 26 -1.21 -4.31 -8.64
CA ILE A 26 -2.34 -5.01 -9.27
C ILE A 26 -3.20 -4.02 -10.09
N GLY A 27 -3.52 -2.85 -9.53
CA GLY A 27 -4.29 -1.82 -10.22
C GLY A 27 -3.58 -1.29 -11.47
N ALA A 28 -2.27 -1.04 -11.40
CA ALA A 28 -1.47 -0.57 -12.52
C ALA A 28 -1.34 -1.62 -13.63
N LEU A 29 -1.09 -2.88 -13.26
CA LEU A 29 -1.02 -3.98 -14.22
C LEU A 29 -2.37 -4.22 -14.90
N GLY A 30 -3.47 -4.14 -14.16
CA GLY A 30 -4.82 -4.25 -14.73
C GLY A 30 -5.17 -3.08 -15.66
N LEU A 31 -4.78 -1.84 -15.31
CA LEU A 31 -4.93 -0.68 -16.20
C LEU A 31 -4.06 -0.76 -17.46
N ALA A 32 -2.91 -1.40 -17.37
CA ALA A 32 -2.01 -1.66 -18.49
C ALA A 32 -2.43 -2.90 -19.33
N ASP A 33 -3.57 -3.51 -19.02
CA ASP A 33 -4.07 -4.74 -19.67
C ASP A 33 -3.06 -5.91 -19.63
N ALA A 34 -2.17 -5.89 -18.63
CA ALA A 34 -1.15 -6.93 -18.43
C ALA A 34 -1.69 -8.15 -17.67
N ILE A 35 -2.83 -7.99 -16.98
CA ILE A 35 -3.54 -9.06 -16.26
C ILE A 35 -5.04 -8.93 -16.49
N ALA A 36 -5.77 -10.04 -16.40
CA ALA A 36 -7.21 -10.11 -16.64
C ALA A 36 -8.04 -9.55 -15.47
N VAL A 37 -7.93 -8.24 -15.23
CA VAL A 37 -8.71 -7.48 -14.25
C VAL A 37 -9.40 -6.34 -14.98
N SER A 38 -10.71 -6.18 -14.78
CA SER A 38 -11.45 -5.13 -15.48
C SER A 38 -10.96 -3.73 -15.08
N THR A 39 -11.07 -2.76 -15.99
CA THR A 39 -10.74 -1.36 -15.70
C THR A 39 -11.53 -0.81 -14.51
N ALA A 40 -12.79 -1.21 -14.39
CA ALA A 40 -13.68 -0.82 -13.28
C ALA A 40 -13.17 -1.29 -11.90
N VAL A 41 -12.42 -2.39 -11.84
CA VAL A 41 -11.79 -2.90 -10.60
C VAL A 41 -10.36 -2.37 -10.45
N SER A 42 -9.63 -2.20 -11.55
CA SER A 42 -8.25 -1.73 -11.54
C SER A 42 -8.11 -0.30 -11.00
N ILE A 43 -9.05 0.60 -11.37
CA ILE A 43 -9.09 1.97 -10.87
C ILE A 43 -9.18 2.03 -9.33
N PRO A 44 -10.20 1.43 -8.68
CA PRO A 44 -10.30 1.50 -7.23
C PRO A 44 -9.12 0.80 -6.54
N LEU A 45 -8.57 -0.29 -7.07
CA LEU A 45 -7.36 -0.92 -6.52
C LEU A 45 -6.17 0.05 -6.52
N PHE A 46 -5.95 0.74 -7.64
CA PHE A 46 -4.90 1.73 -7.75
C PHE A 46 -5.10 2.90 -6.77
N VAL A 47 -6.31 3.46 -6.71
CA VAL A 47 -6.64 4.58 -5.82
C VAL A 47 -6.51 4.19 -4.35
N VAL A 48 -7.03 3.04 -3.95
CA VAL A 48 -6.93 2.55 -2.57
C VAL A 48 -5.47 2.28 -2.20
N GLY A 49 -4.69 1.66 -3.10
CA GLY A 49 -3.27 1.45 -2.89
C GLY A 49 -2.51 2.77 -2.69
N LEU A 50 -2.79 3.77 -3.53
CA LEU A 50 -2.23 5.11 -3.39
C LEU A 50 -2.59 5.75 -2.05
N VAL A 51 -3.86 5.70 -1.65
CA VAL A 51 -4.34 6.23 -0.37
C VAL A 51 -3.62 5.57 0.80
N LEU A 52 -3.43 4.24 0.79
CA LEU A 52 -2.70 3.54 1.85
C LEU A 52 -1.23 3.97 1.92
N VAL A 53 -0.56 4.11 0.79
CA VAL A 53 0.83 4.59 0.74
C VAL A 53 0.93 6.00 1.32
N LEU A 54 0.02 6.90 0.91
CA LEU A 54 -0.04 8.26 1.45
C LEU A 54 -0.31 8.27 2.96
N ILE A 55 -1.20 7.39 3.44
CA ILE A 55 -1.47 7.30 4.88
C ILE A 55 -0.22 6.94 5.66
N VAL A 56 0.58 5.99 5.17
CA VAL A 56 1.83 5.60 5.84
C VAL A 56 2.82 6.75 5.87
N HIS A 57 2.95 7.51 4.77
CA HIS A 57 3.88 8.64 4.70
C HIS A 57 3.44 9.82 5.57
N GLU A 58 2.18 10.25 5.46
CA GLU A 58 1.69 11.47 6.10
C GLU A 58 1.31 11.25 7.58
N TYR A 59 0.75 10.10 7.92
CA TYR A 59 0.24 9.86 9.29
C TYR A 59 1.09 8.91 10.12
N PHE A 60 1.83 7.99 9.50
CA PHE A 60 2.65 7.02 10.27
C PHE A 60 4.13 7.41 10.36
N GLY A 61 4.52 8.52 9.74
CA GLY A 61 5.90 9.02 9.71
C GLY A 61 6.80 8.28 8.73
N GLY A 62 6.21 7.55 7.77
CA GLY A 62 6.93 6.72 6.81
C GLY A 62 6.91 5.21 7.14
N PRO A 63 7.35 4.37 6.19
CA PRO A 63 7.40 2.92 6.39
C PRO A 63 8.48 2.47 7.39
N VAL A 64 9.50 3.30 7.63
CA VAL A 64 10.66 3.00 8.51
C VAL A 64 11.02 4.21 9.36
#